data_AF-A0A941L2V5-F1
#
_entry.id   AF-A0A941L2V5-F1
#
_cell.length_a   1.000
_cell.length_b   1.000
_cell.length_c   1.000
_cell.angle_alpha   90.00
_cell.angle_beta   90.00
_cell.angle_gamma   90.00
#
_symmetry.space_group_name_H-M   'P 1'
#
loop_
_entity.id
_entity.type
_entity.pdbx_description
1 polymer ?
#
loop_
_entity_poly.entity_id
_entity_poly.type
_entity_poly.pdbx_seq_one_letter_code
_entity_poly.pdbx_strand_id
1 'polypeptide(L)'
;MKKYLTIFLFVFFLISACSASDDSQGVVSTKDLSSDTTVTTIVEETAQEVVSVEDAQLLLARCLRENGYDITDPKNNESLQSVLRPVFLAADQKGREELFETIQTCAEENDIPLGGTADFENPEEVADTLDTELEFAQCLREKGIEVEDPNAETPLRSILIGLVQSGQYLEDQIREAAGECFDDLGLEPPQQGGG
;
A
#
# COMPACT_ATOMS: atom_id res chain seq x y z
N MET A 1 77.61 -14.10 -13.35
CA MET A 1 78.59 -13.00 -13.25
C MET A 1 77.94 -11.91 -12.39
N LYS A 2 78.34 -11.73 -11.12
CA LYS A 2 79.24 -10.65 -10.64
C LYS A 2 78.73 -9.27 -11.10
N LYS A 3 78.37 -8.28 -10.27
CA LYS A 3 78.74 -7.96 -8.88
C LYS A 3 77.76 -6.95 -8.26
N TYR A 4 77.65 -7.08 -6.94
CA TYR A 4 77.12 -6.17 -5.93
C TYR A 4 77.79 -4.78 -5.90
N LEU A 5 77.07 -3.80 -5.36
CA LEU A 5 77.66 -2.67 -4.63
C LEU A 5 76.70 -2.26 -3.48
N THR A 6 76.72 -2.94 -2.32
CA THR A 6 77.41 -2.60 -1.05
C THR A 6 76.96 -1.28 -0.38
N ILE A 7 76.29 -1.33 0.80
CA ILE A 7 76.83 -1.21 2.20
C ILE A 7 76.37 0.15 2.77
N PHE A 8 75.95 0.43 4.01
CA PHE A 8 75.84 -0.15 5.38
C PHE A 8 74.79 0.77 6.09
N LEU A 9 74.07 0.48 7.16
CA LEU A 9 74.53 0.09 8.49
C LEU A 9 73.32 -0.21 9.40
N PHE A 10 73.40 -1.35 10.07
CA PHE A 10 72.62 -1.84 11.21
C PHE A 10 72.24 -0.80 12.28
N VAL A 11 70.99 -0.83 12.75
CA VAL A 11 70.68 -0.91 14.20
C VAL A 11 69.49 -1.86 14.40
N PHE A 12 69.75 -2.89 15.20
CA PHE A 12 68.84 -3.94 15.65
C PHE A 12 68.32 -3.52 17.04
N PHE A 13 67.00 -3.47 17.25
CA PHE A 13 66.44 -3.58 18.61
C PHE A 13 65.02 -4.17 18.59
N LEU A 14 65.00 -5.50 18.73
CA LEU A 14 64.14 -6.34 19.58
C LEU A 14 62.59 -6.21 19.58
N ILE A 15 61.98 -7.24 18.98
CA ILE A 15 60.90 -8.12 19.49
C ILE A 15 59.76 -7.47 20.32
N SER A 16 58.54 -7.52 19.77
CA SER A 16 57.43 -8.13 20.49
C SER A 16 56.44 -8.74 19.51
N ALA A 17 56.01 -9.95 19.81
CA ALA A 17 55.24 -10.84 18.96
C ALA A 17 53.77 -10.44 18.89
N CYS A 18 53.13 -10.70 17.73
CA CYS A 18 51.95 -11.55 17.71
C CYS A 18 51.75 -12.17 16.31
N SER A 19 51.34 -13.43 16.33
CA SER A 19 51.33 -14.39 15.23
C SER A 19 50.13 -14.23 14.29
N ALA A 20 50.34 -14.62 13.03
CA ALA A 20 49.33 -14.94 12.00
C ALA A 20 48.35 -16.04 12.48
N SER A 21 47.16 -16.29 11.91
CA SER A 21 46.85 -16.50 10.48
C SER A 21 45.33 -16.51 10.20
N ASP A 22 45.01 -16.36 8.91
CA ASP A 22 43.72 -16.53 8.21
C ASP A 22 43.18 -17.98 8.28
N ASP A 23 41.85 -18.17 8.37
CA ASP A 23 41.05 -19.05 7.49
C ASP A 23 39.58 -19.23 7.94
N SER A 24 38.80 -19.60 6.93
CA SER A 24 37.33 -19.66 6.85
C SER A 24 36.66 -20.81 7.63
N GLN A 25 35.33 -20.65 7.82
CA GLN A 25 34.28 -21.66 8.01
C GLN A 25 33.73 -21.93 9.42
N GLY A 26 32.39 -21.85 9.49
CA GLY A 26 31.58 -22.88 10.14
C GLY A 26 31.01 -22.52 11.51
N VAL A 27 29.89 -21.81 11.56
CA VAL A 27 29.05 -21.83 12.76
C VAL A 27 28.25 -23.13 12.79
N VAL A 28 28.70 -24.07 13.63
CA VAL A 28 27.94 -25.25 14.03
C VAL A 28 27.35 -24.95 15.40
N SER A 29 26.03 -24.76 15.46
CA SER A 29 25.30 -24.74 16.73
C SER A 29 25.15 -26.16 17.26
N THR A 30 26.02 -26.57 18.18
CA THR A 30 25.75 -27.74 19.02
C THR A 30 24.85 -27.31 20.18
N LYS A 31 23.62 -27.80 20.12
CA LYS A 31 22.65 -27.86 21.19
C LYS A 31 23.23 -28.73 22.31
N ASP A 32 23.46 -28.17 23.50
CA ASP A 32 23.50 -28.97 24.73
C ASP A 32 23.02 -28.16 25.94
N LEU A 33 22.17 -28.82 26.70
CA LEU A 33 21.27 -28.33 27.73
C LEU A 33 21.92 -28.53 29.10
N SER A 34 22.01 -27.49 29.94
CA SER A 34 22.03 -27.70 31.39
C SER A 34 21.51 -26.48 32.15
N SER A 35 20.49 -26.77 32.94
CA SER A 35 19.67 -25.88 33.73
C SER A 35 20.47 -25.06 34.74
N ASP A 36 20.32 -23.74 34.71
CA ASP A 36 20.07 -23.02 35.95
C ASP A 36 19.17 -21.82 35.73
N THR A 37 18.29 -21.61 36.69
CA THR A 37 17.08 -20.81 36.59
C THR A 37 17.40 -19.32 36.58
N THR A 38 17.13 -18.65 35.46
CA THR A 38 16.58 -17.30 35.50
C THR A 38 15.50 -17.22 34.44
N VAL A 39 14.26 -17.17 34.90
CA VAL A 39 13.08 -16.79 34.12
C VAL A 39 13.28 -15.32 33.76
N THR A 40 14.09 -15.06 32.74
CA THR A 40 13.84 -13.93 31.88
C THR A 40 12.80 -14.46 30.91
N THR A 41 11.54 -14.19 31.22
CA THR A 41 10.49 -14.11 30.22
C THR A 41 11.03 -13.14 29.18
N ILE A 42 11.76 -13.66 28.19
CA ILE A 42 11.82 -13.05 26.88
C ILE A 42 10.35 -13.15 26.49
N VAL A 43 9.62 -12.07 26.79
CA VAL A 43 8.50 -11.68 25.97
C VAL A 43 9.11 -11.74 24.59
N GLU A 44 8.78 -12.82 23.88
CA GLU A 44 8.76 -12.83 22.44
C GLU A 44 7.79 -11.69 22.13
N GLU A 45 8.32 -10.48 22.19
CA GLU A 45 7.77 -9.34 21.49
C GLU A 45 7.90 -9.84 20.07
N THR A 46 6.83 -10.48 19.60
CA THR A 46 6.49 -10.54 18.21
C THR A 46 6.54 -9.09 17.77
N ALA A 47 7.73 -8.63 17.39
CA ALA A 47 7.91 -7.45 16.60
C ALA A 47 7.12 -7.79 15.36
N GLN A 48 5.86 -7.38 15.37
CA GLN A 48 4.99 -7.49 14.22
C GLN A 48 5.74 -6.69 13.18
N GLU A 49 6.38 -7.41 12.25
CA GLU A 49 7.20 -6.83 11.21
C GLU A 49 6.20 -6.09 10.32
N VAL A 50 5.96 -4.82 10.64
CA VAL A 50 5.05 -3.98 9.89
C VAL A 50 5.69 -3.82 8.53
N VAL A 51 5.19 -4.59 7.56
CA VAL A 51 5.63 -4.50 6.17
C VAL A 51 5.51 -3.04 5.76
N SER A 52 6.60 -2.44 5.29
CA SER A 52 6.54 -1.06 4.79
C SER A 52 5.58 -0.99 3.61
N VAL A 53 4.99 0.18 3.35
CA VAL A 53 4.04 0.33 2.23
C VAL A 53 4.72 -0.02 0.90
N GLU A 54 5.98 0.38 0.74
CA GLU A 54 6.80 0.06 -0.43
C GLU A 54 7.03 -1.45 -0.55
N ASP A 55 7.34 -2.14 0.54
CA ASP A 55 7.54 -3.59 0.53
C ASP A 55 6.22 -4.34 0.24
N ALA A 56 5.09 -3.85 0.77
CA ALA A 56 3.77 -4.44 0.54
C ALA A 56 3.38 -4.37 -0.94
N GLN A 57 3.62 -3.24 -1.61
CA GLN A 57 3.35 -3.08 -3.04
C GLN A 57 4.22 -4.02 -3.89
N LEU A 58 5.49 -4.22 -3.53
CA LEU A 58 6.38 -5.15 -4.23
C LEU A 58 5.98 -6.61 -4.01
N LEU A 59 5.49 -6.96 -2.82
CA LEU A 59 4.95 -8.30 -2.53
C LEU A 59 3.69 -8.59 -3.34
N LEU A 60 2.72 -7.66 -3.37
CA LEU A 60 1.54 -7.80 -4.24
C LEU A 60 1.96 -7.91 -5.71
N ALA A 61 2.86 -7.05 -6.20
CA ALA A 61 3.31 -7.07 -7.59
C ALA A 61 3.92 -8.42 -7.98
N ARG A 62 4.71 -9.01 -7.07
CA ARG A 62 5.28 -10.35 -7.25
C ARG A 62 4.19 -11.41 -7.32
N CYS A 63 3.28 -11.43 -6.35
CA CYS A 63 2.21 -12.43 -6.30
C CYS A 63 1.29 -12.36 -7.54
N LEU A 64 0.99 -11.15 -8.03
CA LEU A 64 0.22 -10.98 -9.26
C LEU A 64 0.93 -11.54 -10.50
N ARG A 65 2.26 -11.38 -10.59
CA ARG A 65 3.05 -12.04 -11.65
C ARG A 65 3.03 -13.57 -11.53
N GLU A 66 3.09 -14.10 -10.31
CA GLU A 66 2.99 -15.54 -10.07
C GLU A 66 1.62 -16.09 -10.49
N ASN A 67 0.57 -15.28 -10.40
CA ASN A 67 -0.78 -15.55 -10.90
C ASN A 67 -0.97 -15.23 -12.40
N GLY A 68 0.09 -14.85 -13.11
CA GLY A 68 0.09 -14.71 -14.57
C GLY A 68 -0.22 -13.31 -15.12
N TYR A 69 -0.30 -12.29 -14.26
CA TYR A 69 -0.45 -10.90 -14.71
C TYR A 69 0.90 -10.32 -15.16
N ASP A 70 0.96 -9.77 -16.36
CA ASP A 70 2.17 -9.13 -16.92
C ASP A 70 2.29 -7.68 -16.43
N ILE A 71 2.85 -7.51 -15.23
CA ILE A 71 3.04 -6.21 -14.58
C ILE A 71 4.49 -6.00 -14.13
N THR A 72 4.96 -4.75 -14.25
CA THR A 72 6.26 -4.34 -13.70
C THR A 72 6.16 -4.06 -12.20
N ASP A 73 7.28 -4.02 -11.50
CA ASP A 73 7.30 -3.48 -10.14
C ASP A 73 7.04 -1.96 -10.15
N PRO A 74 6.28 -1.42 -9.19
CA PRO A 74 6.14 0.02 -9.01
C PRO A 74 7.51 0.66 -8.73
N LYS A 75 7.80 1.76 -9.42
CA LYS A 75 9.04 2.52 -9.22
C LYS A 75 8.92 3.48 -8.04
N ASN A 76 10.04 4.07 -7.63
CA ASN A 76 10.04 5.15 -6.65
C ASN A 76 9.05 6.27 -7.06
N ASN A 77 8.09 6.57 -6.18
CA ASN A 77 6.98 7.53 -6.39
C ASN A 77 5.86 7.07 -7.35
N GLU A 78 5.77 5.79 -7.67
CA GLU A 78 4.67 5.18 -8.42
C GLU A 78 3.94 4.18 -7.50
N SER A 79 2.60 4.18 -7.53
CA SER A 79 1.81 3.20 -6.80
C SER A 79 1.60 1.94 -7.63
N LEU A 80 1.41 0.79 -6.97
CA LEU A 80 0.99 -0.44 -7.65
C LEU A 80 -0.34 -0.25 -8.42
N GLN A 81 -1.26 0.57 -7.89
CA GLN A 81 -2.51 0.94 -8.58
C GLN A 81 -2.23 1.57 -9.96
N SER A 82 -1.23 2.45 -10.05
CA SER A 82 -0.85 3.10 -11.32
C SER A 82 -0.34 2.08 -12.36
N VAL A 83 0.42 1.09 -11.89
CA VAL A 83 0.92 -0.01 -12.73
C VAL A 83 -0.23 -0.91 -13.20
N LEU A 84 -1.23 -1.14 -12.36
CA LEU A 84 -2.38 -2.00 -12.66
C LEU A 84 -3.47 -1.32 -13.49
N ARG A 85 -3.53 0.02 -13.52
CA ARG A 85 -4.55 0.78 -14.27
C ARG A 85 -4.68 0.33 -15.73
N PRO A 86 -3.61 0.15 -16.53
CA PRO A 86 -3.74 -0.34 -17.91
C PRO A 86 -4.33 -1.75 -18.00
N VAL A 87 -4.03 -2.61 -17.02
CA VAL A 87 -4.57 -3.98 -16.96
C VAL A 87 -6.07 -3.94 -16.69
N PHE A 88 -6.51 -3.14 -15.72
CA PHE A 88 -7.94 -2.92 -15.44
C PHE A 88 -8.70 -2.35 -16.63
N LEU A 89 -8.11 -1.38 -17.35
CA LEU A 89 -8.74 -0.77 -18.54
C LEU A 89 -8.83 -1.72 -19.74
N ALA A 90 -7.89 -2.67 -19.86
CA ALA A 90 -7.88 -3.65 -20.92
C ALA A 90 -8.81 -4.84 -20.65
N ALA A 91 -9.14 -5.10 -19.38
CA ALA A 91 -9.99 -6.21 -18.95
C ALA A 91 -11.48 -5.92 -19.14
N ASP A 92 -12.25 -6.96 -19.49
CA ASP A 92 -13.71 -6.93 -19.41
C ASP A 92 -14.18 -7.04 -17.95
N GLN A 93 -15.50 -7.06 -17.71
CA GLN A 93 -16.05 -7.12 -16.35
C GLN A 93 -15.52 -8.33 -15.56
N LYS A 94 -15.59 -9.51 -16.15
CA LYS A 94 -15.11 -10.75 -15.54
C LYS A 94 -13.61 -10.70 -15.26
N GLY A 95 -12.80 -10.17 -16.18
CA GLY A 95 -11.36 -10.02 -15.98
C GLY A 95 -11.00 -9.03 -14.86
N ARG A 96 -11.80 -7.97 -14.68
CA ARG A 96 -11.60 -7.04 -13.54
C ARG A 96 -11.94 -7.68 -12.20
N GLU A 97 -13.02 -8.46 -12.16
CA GLU A 97 -13.40 -9.25 -10.97
C GLU A 97 -12.30 -10.27 -10.62
N GLU A 98 -11.82 -11.04 -11.60
CA GLU A 98 -10.74 -12.02 -11.41
C GLU A 98 -9.43 -11.35 -10.94
N LEU A 99 -9.09 -10.19 -11.50
CA LEU A 99 -7.93 -9.41 -11.07
C LEU A 99 -8.08 -8.94 -9.62
N PHE A 100 -9.26 -8.42 -9.25
CA PHE A 100 -9.52 -7.98 -7.89
C PHE A 100 -9.52 -9.13 -6.88
N GLU A 101 -10.09 -10.30 -7.22
CA GLU A 101 -10.01 -11.51 -6.40
C GLU A 101 -8.56 -11.99 -6.22
N THR A 102 -7.75 -11.91 -7.28
CA THR A 102 -6.33 -12.24 -7.19
C THR A 102 -5.58 -11.26 -6.27
N ILE A 103 -5.87 -9.96 -6.37
CA ILE A 103 -5.29 -8.94 -5.48
C ILE A 103 -5.63 -9.25 -4.02
N GLN A 104 -6.89 -9.59 -3.72
CA GLN A 104 -7.31 -10.00 -2.38
C GLN A 104 -6.56 -11.23 -1.89
N THR A 105 -6.52 -12.29 -2.70
CA THR A 105 -5.79 -13.52 -2.36
C THR A 105 -4.32 -13.21 -2.08
N CYS A 106 -3.67 -12.45 -2.96
CA CYS A 106 -2.27 -12.05 -2.80
C CYS A 106 -2.04 -11.23 -1.53
N ALA A 107 -2.97 -10.36 -1.16
CA ALA A 107 -2.84 -9.57 0.05
C ALA A 107 -3.03 -10.42 1.31
N GLU A 108 -4.04 -11.30 1.32
CA GLU A 108 -4.29 -12.24 2.42
C GLU A 108 -3.10 -13.19 2.63
N GLU A 109 -2.55 -13.77 1.56
CA GLU A 109 -1.41 -14.68 1.63
C GLU A 109 -0.11 -14.02 2.13
N ASN A 110 -0.01 -12.69 2.03
CA ASN A 110 1.16 -11.92 2.43
C ASN A 110 0.90 -11.05 3.67
N ASP A 111 -0.22 -11.25 4.39
CA ASP A 111 -0.62 -10.48 5.57
C ASP A 111 -0.67 -8.96 5.32
N ILE A 112 -1.05 -8.55 4.11
CA ILE A 112 -1.15 -7.14 3.70
C ILE A 112 -2.61 -6.68 3.86
N PRO A 113 -2.89 -5.69 4.72
CA PRO A 113 -4.24 -5.17 4.87
C PRO A 113 -4.65 -4.40 3.62
N LEU A 114 -5.69 -4.88 2.94
CA LEU A 114 -6.39 -4.13 1.90
C LEU A 114 -7.40 -3.20 2.59
N GLY A 115 -7.04 -1.93 2.72
CA GLY A 115 -7.92 -0.91 3.30
C GLY A 115 -7.17 0.36 3.69
N GLY A 116 -7.72 1.52 3.33
CA GLY A 116 -7.09 2.81 3.52
C GLY A 116 -7.35 3.75 2.35
N THR A 117 -6.47 4.72 2.12
CA THR A 117 -6.58 5.66 1.00
C THR A 117 -6.31 4.97 -0.34
N ALA A 118 -7.33 4.30 -0.90
CA ALA A 118 -7.54 4.09 -2.33
C ALA A 118 -6.54 3.23 -3.15
N ASP A 119 -5.88 2.22 -2.58
CA ASP A 119 -5.00 1.38 -3.40
C ASP A 119 -5.77 0.36 -4.26
N PHE A 120 -6.80 -0.31 -3.72
CA PHE A 120 -7.66 -1.25 -4.46
C PHE A 120 -9.09 -1.24 -3.91
N GLU A 121 -10.04 -0.79 -4.72
CA GLU A 121 -11.47 -0.86 -4.42
C GLU A 121 -12.13 -1.96 -5.25
N ASN A 122 -13.18 -2.57 -4.71
CA ASN A 122 -13.95 -3.58 -5.42
C ASN A 122 -14.65 -2.91 -6.62
N PRO A 123 -14.39 -3.35 -7.87
CA PRO A 123 -14.97 -2.73 -9.05
C PRO A 123 -16.51 -2.80 -9.09
N GLU A 124 -17.11 -3.83 -8.48
CA GLU A 124 -18.58 -3.93 -8.35
C GLU A 124 -19.11 -2.88 -7.37
N GLU A 125 -18.49 -2.74 -6.20
CA GLU A 125 -18.88 -1.73 -5.21
C GLU A 125 -18.69 -0.29 -5.71
N VAL A 126 -17.62 -0.04 -6.49
CA VAL A 126 -17.41 1.27 -7.13
C VAL A 126 -18.50 1.55 -8.15
N ALA A 127 -18.92 0.56 -8.93
CA ALA A 127 -20.01 0.70 -9.88
C ALA A 127 -21.34 0.97 -9.17
N ASP A 128 -21.67 0.21 -8.14
CA ASP A 128 -22.89 0.38 -7.34
C ASP A 128 -22.93 1.77 -6.66
N THR A 129 -21.78 2.21 -6.14
CA THR A 129 -21.64 3.55 -5.55
C THR A 129 -21.85 4.63 -6.61
N LEU A 130 -21.23 4.48 -7.78
CA LEU A 130 -21.38 5.44 -8.88
C LEU A 130 -22.82 5.52 -9.39
N ASP A 131 -23.51 4.38 -9.55
CA ASP A 131 -24.91 4.35 -9.96
C ASP A 131 -25.78 5.10 -8.95
N THR A 132 -25.56 4.86 -7.65
CA THR A 132 -26.25 5.58 -6.56
C THR A 132 -25.94 7.09 -6.60
N GLU A 133 -24.68 7.47 -6.83
CA GLU A 133 -24.28 8.88 -6.95
C GLU A 133 -24.92 9.56 -8.16
N LEU A 134 -25.06 8.86 -9.30
CA LEU A 134 -25.71 9.37 -10.50
C LEU A 134 -27.21 9.59 -10.27
N GLU A 135 -27.90 8.65 -9.60
CA GLU A 135 -29.30 8.81 -9.20
C GLU A 135 -29.48 9.98 -8.24
N PHE A 136 -28.60 10.11 -7.26
CA PHE A 136 -28.62 11.24 -6.33
C PHE A 136 -28.39 12.58 -7.03
N ALA A 137 -27.43 12.63 -7.97
CA ALA A 137 -27.17 13.82 -8.79
C ALA A 137 -28.37 14.21 -9.66
N GLN A 138 -29.08 13.22 -10.22
CA GLN A 138 -30.33 13.46 -10.94
C GLN A 138 -31.39 14.09 -10.03
N CYS A 139 -31.60 13.52 -8.83
CA CYS A 139 -32.54 14.10 -7.87
C CYS A 139 -32.19 15.56 -7.52
N LEU A 140 -30.91 15.86 -7.27
CA LEU A 140 -30.47 17.22 -6.98
C LEU A 140 -30.80 18.21 -8.11
N ARG A 141 -30.67 17.79 -9.37
CA ARG A 141 -31.10 18.60 -10.53
C ARG A 141 -32.61 18.86 -10.53
N GLU A 142 -33.41 17.86 -10.18
CA GLU A 142 -34.87 18.03 -10.04
C GLU A 142 -35.24 19.02 -8.92
N LYS A 143 -34.42 19.10 -7.87
CA LYS A 143 -34.56 20.09 -6.78
C LYS A 143 -33.95 21.46 -7.10
N GLY A 144 -33.41 21.66 -8.32
CA GLY A 144 -32.86 22.94 -8.77
C GLY A 144 -31.39 23.19 -8.43
N ILE A 145 -30.66 22.15 -8.00
CA ILE A 145 -29.20 22.18 -7.83
C ILE A 145 -28.56 21.60 -9.09
N GLU A 146 -27.97 22.47 -9.91
CA GLU A 146 -27.26 22.07 -11.12
C GLU A 146 -25.92 21.43 -10.75
N VAL A 147 -25.87 20.10 -10.82
CA VAL A 147 -24.68 19.28 -10.58
C VAL A 147 -24.24 18.61 -11.88
N GLU A 148 -22.92 18.54 -12.07
CA GLU A 148 -22.32 17.69 -13.10
C GLU A 148 -22.47 16.20 -12.71
N ASP A 149 -22.44 15.32 -13.70
CA ASP A 149 -22.53 13.88 -13.44
C ASP A 149 -21.23 13.38 -12.77
N PRO A 150 -21.29 12.72 -11.60
CA PRO A 150 -20.14 12.13 -10.95
C PRO A 150 -19.52 11.00 -11.79
N ASN A 151 -18.27 10.70 -11.50
CA ASN A 151 -17.53 9.59 -12.10
C ASN A 151 -16.45 9.09 -11.13
N ALA A 152 -15.78 7.98 -11.48
CA ALA A 152 -14.76 7.36 -10.63
C ALA A 152 -13.60 8.30 -10.23
N GLU A 153 -13.29 9.33 -11.00
CA GLU A 153 -12.25 10.32 -10.66
C GLU A 153 -12.82 11.52 -9.87
N THR A 154 -14.11 11.80 -10.02
CA THR A 154 -14.79 12.97 -9.42
C THR A 154 -16.10 12.53 -8.76
N PRO A 155 -16.06 12.11 -7.47
CA PRO A 155 -17.26 11.67 -6.77
C PRO A 155 -18.19 12.84 -6.47
N LEU A 156 -19.49 12.56 -6.32
CA LEU A 156 -20.52 13.58 -6.15
C LEU A 156 -20.21 14.56 -5.00
N ARG A 157 -19.70 14.03 -3.87
CA ARG A 157 -19.33 14.85 -2.71
C ARG A 157 -18.33 15.97 -3.07
N SER A 158 -17.35 15.67 -3.92
CA SER A 158 -16.35 16.66 -4.35
C SER A 158 -16.98 17.76 -5.20
N ILE A 159 -17.93 17.40 -6.08
CA ILE A 159 -18.69 18.35 -6.90
C ILE A 159 -19.49 19.29 -6.00
N LEU A 160 -20.23 18.76 -5.03
CA LEU A 160 -21.03 19.56 -4.09
C LEU A 160 -20.18 20.53 -3.25
N ILE A 161 -19.02 20.07 -2.76
CA ILE A 161 -18.07 20.94 -2.07
C ILE A 161 -17.62 22.09 -2.98
N GLY A 162 -17.30 21.80 -4.24
CA GLY A 162 -16.92 22.80 -5.24
C GLY A 162 -18.01 23.85 -5.47
N LEU A 163 -19.28 23.44 -5.51
CA LEU A 163 -20.43 24.32 -5.68
C LEU A 163 -20.65 25.29 -4.50
N VAL A 164 -20.40 24.83 -3.27
CA VAL A 164 -20.44 25.70 -2.09
C VAL A 164 -19.27 26.66 -2.09
N GLN A 165 -18.06 26.16 -2.39
CA GLN A 165 -16.84 26.97 -2.39
C GLN A 165 -16.84 28.06 -3.48
N SER A 166 -17.47 27.78 -4.63
CA SER A 166 -17.63 28.77 -5.70
C SER A 166 -18.69 29.83 -5.39
N GLY A 167 -19.51 29.62 -4.35
CA GLY A 167 -20.63 30.47 -3.99
C GLY A 167 -21.83 30.37 -4.93
N GLN A 168 -21.86 29.34 -5.79
CA GLN A 168 -23.00 29.09 -6.69
C GLN A 168 -24.25 28.69 -5.91
N TYR A 169 -24.06 27.93 -4.83
CA TYR A 169 -25.13 27.53 -3.90
C TYR A 169 -24.69 27.72 -2.45
N LEU A 170 -25.65 28.03 -1.58
CA LEU A 170 -25.43 28.02 -0.14
C LEU A 170 -25.40 26.57 0.38
N GLU A 171 -24.62 26.33 1.43
CA GLU A 171 -24.58 25.02 2.11
C GLU A 171 -25.98 24.58 2.55
N ASP A 172 -26.79 25.50 3.09
CA ASP A 172 -28.16 25.21 3.53
C ASP A 172 -29.05 24.75 2.36
N GLN A 173 -28.89 25.34 1.17
CA GLN A 173 -29.67 24.95 -0.02
C GLN A 173 -29.31 23.54 -0.47
N ILE A 174 -28.02 23.19 -0.50
CA ILE A 174 -27.58 21.84 -0.84
C ILE A 174 -28.04 20.85 0.22
N ARG A 175 -27.97 21.19 1.51
CA ARG A 175 -28.40 20.31 2.60
C ARG A 175 -29.91 20.04 2.57
N GLU A 176 -30.72 21.05 2.27
CA GLU A 176 -32.17 20.90 2.13
C GLU A 176 -32.52 19.98 0.95
N ALA A 177 -31.97 20.26 -0.24
CA ALA A 177 -32.18 19.43 -1.42
C ALA A 177 -31.68 17.99 -1.23
N ALA A 178 -30.49 17.81 -0.62
CA ALA A 178 -29.95 16.49 -0.32
C ALA A 178 -30.83 15.72 0.67
N GLY A 179 -31.40 16.39 1.69
CA GLY A 179 -32.35 15.78 2.62
C GLY A 179 -33.59 15.23 1.91
N GLU A 180 -34.18 16.02 1.01
CA GLU A 180 -35.31 15.56 0.20
C GLU A 180 -34.91 14.38 -0.72
N CYS A 181 -33.69 14.40 -1.28
CA CYS A 181 -33.20 13.30 -2.12
C CYS A 181 -32.94 12.01 -1.34
N PHE A 182 -32.46 12.09 -0.09
CA PHE A 182 -32.36 10.91 0.77
C PHE A 182 -33.75 10.29 1.02
N ASP A 183 -34.75 11.13 1.30
CA ASP A 183 -36.13 10.67 1.53
C ASP A 183 -36.76 10.08 0.24
N ASP A 184 -36.61 10.76 -0.90
CA ASP A 184 -37.20 10.36 -2.18
C ASP A 184 -36.58 9.06 -2.73
N LEU A 185 -35.27 8.87 -2.55
CA LEU A 185 -34.55 7.67 -2.97
C LEU A 185 -34.59 6.54 -1.92
N GLY A 186 -35.08 6.81 -0.71
CA GLY A 186 -35.10 5.84 0.39
C GLY A 186 -33.71 5.45 0.89
N LEU A 187 -32.74 6.38 0.79
CA LEU A 187 -31.35 6.20 1.20
C LEU A 187 -31.15 6.69 2.64
N GLU A 188 -30.33 5.98 3.41
CA GLU A 188 -29.96 6.45 4.75
C GLU A 188 -28.87 7.55 4.64
N PRO A 189 -29.06 8.71 5.30
CA PRO A 189 -28.04 9.74 5.30
C PRO A 189 -26.77 9.25 6.00
N PRO A 190 -25.57 9.63 5.52
CA PRO A 190 -24.33 9.21 6.13
C PRO A 190 -24.28 9.67 7.59
N GLN A 191 -23.93 8.75 8.49
CA GLN A 191 -23.78 9.03 9.91
C GLN A 191 -22.76 10.17 10.07
N GLN A 192 -23.21 11.32 10.56
CA GLN A 192 -22.34 12.44 10.86
C GLN A 192 -21.44 11.99 12.02
N GLY A 193 -20.19 11.64 11.71
CA GLY A 193 -19.21 11.19 12.70
C GLY A 193 -19.11 12.22 13.83
N GLY A 194 -19.69 11.87 14.97
CA GLY A 194 -19.62 12.68 16.18
C GLY A 194 -18.18 12.71 16.67
N GLY A 195 -17.59 13.90 16.68
CA GLY A 195 -16.34 14.18 17.39
C GLY A 195 -16.54 14.17 18.91
#